data_AF-A0A7V5ZEE5-F1
#
_entry.id   AF-A0A7V5ZEE5-F1
#
_cell.length_a   1.000
_cell.length_b   1.000
_cell.length_c   1.000
_cell.angle_alpha   90.00
_cell.angle_beta   90.00
_cell.angle_gamma   90.00
#
_symmetry.space_group_name_H-M   'P 1'
#
loop_
_entity.id
_entity.type
_entity.pdbx_description
1 polymer ?
#
loop_
_entity_poly.entity_id
_entity_poly.type
_entity_poly.pdbx_seq_one_letter_code
_entity_poly.pdbx_strand_id
1 'polypeptide(L)'
;MSMWTPEQREYIPQRLLEWYEVNARPMPWHGKADPYHLLVAAIMLQQTQVATVLPYLERFLQRFPTIVDLAQAEEEEVLRLWS
;
A
#
# COMPACT_ATOMS: atom_id res chain seq x y z
N MET A 1 19.31 -21.17 13.97
CA MET A 1 19.32 -20.30 15.17
C MET A 1 18.42 -19.11 14.92
N SER A 2 17.51 -18.78 15.84
CA SER A 2 16.83 -17.48 15.78
C SER A 2 17.78 -16.39 16.26
N MET A 3 17.82 -15.26 15.56
CA MET A 3 18.70 -14.12 15.86
C MET A 3 18.26 -13.29 17.09
N TRP A 4 17.22 -13.71 17.82
CA TRP A 4 16.61 -12.94 18.91
C TRP A 4 16.37 -13.80 20.15
N THR A 5 16.60 -13.22 21.33
CA THR A 5 16.27 -13.83 22.63
C THR A 5 14.76 -13.88 22.86
N PRO A 6 14.25 -14.74 23.76
CA PRO A 6 12.84 -14.75 24.14
C PRO A 6 12.34 -13.38 24.61
N GLU A 7 13.12 -12.67 25.44
CA GLU A 7 12.73 -11.34 25.92
C GLU A 7 12.61 -10.32 24.78
N GLN A 8 13.52 -10.39 23.80
CA GLN A 8 13.48 -9.52 22.63
C GLN A 8 12.23 -9.76 21.78
N ARG A 9 11.77 -11.01 21.64
CA ARG A 9 10.55 -11.33 20.85
C ARG A 9 9.28 -10.83 21.53
N GLU A 10 9.29 -10.67 22.84
CA GLU A 10 8.15 -10.16 23.59
C GLU A 10 8.12 -8.62 23.58
N TYR A 11 9.26 -7.97 23.83
CA TYR A 11 9.30 -6.52 24.03
C TYR A 11 9.37 -5.71 22.71
N ILE A 12 10.02 -6.20 21.66
CA ILE A 12 10.20 -5.43 20.41
C ILE A 12 8.88 -5.10 19.72
N PRO A 13 7.94 -6.06 19.53
CA PRO A 13 6.65 -5.75 18.91
C PRO A 13 5.89 -4.68 19.67
N GLN A 14 5.87 -4.77 21.02
CA GLN A 14 5.21 -3.77 21.86
C GLN A 14 5.79 -2.37 21.63
N ARG A 15 7.12 -2.23 21.67
CA ARG A 15 7.79 -0.93 21.47
C ARG A 15 7.60 -0.37 20.08
N LEU A 16 7.57 -1.24 19.06
CA LEU A 16 7.32 -0.82 17.69
C LEU A 16 5.89 -0.29 17.54
N LEU A 17 4.91 -0.95 18.16
CA LEU A 17 3.52 -0.52 18.14
C LEU A 17 3.33 0.82 18.89
N GLU A 18 3.87 0.94 20.10
CA GLU A 18 3.85 2.20 20.89
C GLU A 18 4.47 3.36 20.10
N TRP A 19 5.59 3.12 19.43
CA TRP A 19 6.22 4.13 18.58
C TRP A 19 5.35 4.48 17.37
N TYR A 20 4.77 3.47 16.71
CA TYR A 20 3.94 3.65 15.52
C TYR A 20 2.68 4.48 15.84
N GLU A 21 2.03 4.25 16.98
CA GLU A 21 0.86 5.04 17.41
C GLU A 21 1.15 6.55 17.48
N VAL A 22 2.36 6.94 17.86
CA VAL A 22 2.77 8.35 18.01
C VAL A 22 3.39 8.92 16.73
N ASN A 23 4.07 8.09 15.92
CA ASN A 23 4.95 8.55 14.83
C ASN A 23 4.50 8.12 13.43
N ALA A 24 3.39 7.38 13.29
CA ALA A 24 2.89 6.96 11.99
C ALA A 24 2.63 8.18 11.09
N ARG A 25 3.17 8.12 9.87
CA ARG A 25 2.88 9.11 8.83
C ARG A 25 1.47 8.87 8.28
N PRO A 26 0.65 9.91 8.05
CA PRO A 26 -0.63 9.72 7.38
C PRO A 26 -0.42 9.21 5.96
N MET A 27 -1.14 8.16 5.58
CA MET A 27 -1.14 7.59 4.24
C MET A 27 -2.58 7.41 3.79
N PRO A 28 -2.90 7.55 2.49
CA PRO A 28 -4.27 7.47 2.01
C PRO A 28 -4.91 6.09 2.20
N TRP A 29 -4.09 5.05 2.39
CA TRP A 29 -4.54 3.69 2.67
C TRP A 29 -4.66 3.36 4.17
N HIS A 30 -4.37 4.31 5.07
CA HIS A 30 -4.61 4.10 6.50
C HIS A 30 -6.11 4.16 6.80
N GLY A 31 -6.70 3.05 7.27
CA GLY A 31 -8.12 2.93 7.60
C GLY A 31 -8.77 1.67 6.99
N LYS A 32 -10.07 1.71 6.74
CA LYS A 32 -10.76 0.70 5.90
C LYS A 32 -10.48 1.00 4.43
N ALA A 33 -9.28 0.63 3.97
CA ALA A 33 -8.96 0.65 2.56
C ALA A 33 -9.51 -0.62 1.90
N ASP A 34 -10.14 -0.47 0.74
CA ASP A 34 -10.61 -1.57 -0.09
C ASP A 34 -9.45 -2.53 -0.40
N PRO A 35 -9.61 -3.87 -0.27
CA PRO A 35 -8.56 -4.83 -0.57
C PRO A 35 -7.95 -4.69 -1.99
N TYR A 36 -8.77 -4.32 -2.98
CA TYR A 36 -8.29 -4.05 -4.34
C TYR A 36 -7.46 -2.76 -4.39
N HIS A 37 -7.89 -1.69 -3.70
CA HIS A 37 -7.11 -0.44 -3.64
C HIS A 37 -5.77 -0.66 -2.93
N LEU A 38 -5.75 -1.45 -1.86
CA LEU A 38 -4.53 -1.86 -1.16
C LEU A 38 -3.60 -2.67 -2.05
N LEU A 39 -4.14 -3.61 -2.84
CA LEU A 39 -3.37 -4.42 -3.77
C LEU A 39 -2.70 -3.55 -4.84
N VAL A 40 -3.45 -2.65 -5.48
CA VAL A 40 -2.91 -1.75 -6.51
C VAL A 40 -1.82 -0.85 -5.93
N ALA A 41 -2.09 -0.23 -4.78
CA ALA A 41 -1.10 0.62 -4.10
C ALA A 41 0.17 -0.17 -3.76
N ALA A 42 0.04 -1.38 -3.23
CA ALA A 42 1.17 -2.24 -2.88
C ALA A 42 2.03 -2.59 -4.09
N ILE A 43 1.43 -2.90 -5.25
CA ILE A 43 2.17 -3.23 -6.48
C ILE A 43 2.90 -1.98 -7.00
N MET A 44 2.23 -0.83 -7.09
CA MET A 44 2.87 0.40 -7.59
C MET A 44 4.03 0.88 -6.68
N LEU A 45 3.91 0.66 -5.36
CA LEU A 45 4.96 0.98 -4.38
C LEU A 45 6.19 0.06 -4.45
N GLN A 46 6.14 -1.06 -5.19
CA GLN A 46 7.34 -1.89 -5.39
C GLN A 46 8.37 -1.20 -6.30
N GLN A 47 7.92 -0.32 -7.20
CA GLN A 47 8.76 0.31 -8.22
C GLN A 47 9.05 1.78 -7.92
N THR A 48 8.28 2.42 -7.04
CA THR A 48 8.29 3.87 -6.84
C THR A 48 8.15 4.28 -5.37
N GLN A 49 8.41 5.56 -5.08
CA GLN A 49 8.22 6.13 -3.74
C GLN A 49 6.79 6.66 -3.56
N VAL A 50 6.36 6.78 -2.29
CA VAL A 50 5.02 7.28 -1.93
C VAL A 50 4.66 8.58 -2.65
N ALA A 51 5.53 9.59 -2.61
CA ALA A 51 5.23 10.90 -3.21
C ALA A 51 4.97 10.82 -4.73
N THR A 52 5.62 9.89 -5.42
CA THR A 52 5.46 9.66 -6.85
C THR A 52 4.15 8.91 -7.13
N VAL A 53 3.81 7.90 -6.32
CA VAL A 53 2.68 7.01 -6.61
C VAL A 53 1.31 7.65 -6.40
N LEU A 54 1.19 8.57 -5.43
CA LEU A 54 -0.10 9.14 -5.03
C LEU A 54 -0.96 9.64 -6.20
N PRO A 55 -0.47 10.52 -7.11
CA PRO A 55 -1.28 11.01 -8.22
C PRO A 55 -1.61 9.93 -9.25
N TYR A 56 -0.79 8.89 -9.40
CA TYR A 56 -1.06 7.77 -10.30
C TYR A 56 -2.12 6.85 -9.74
N LEU A 57 -1.99 6.49 -8.46
CA LEU A 57 -2.96 5.67 -7.75
C LEU A 57 -4.35 6.33 -7.76
N GLU A 58 -4.43 7.64 -7.53
CA GLU A 58 -5.71 8.36 -7.56
C GLU A 58 -6.38 8.28 -8.94
N ARG A 59 -5.66 8.60 -10.02
CA ARG A 59 -6.21 8.50 -11.39
C ARG A 59 -6.57 7.08 -11.77
N PHE A 60 -5.73 6.12 -11.38
CA PHE A 60 -5.92 4.70 -11.68
C PHE A 60 -7.20 4.17 -11.02
N LEU A 61 -7.39 4.45 -9.73
CA LEU A 61 -8.58 4.03 -8.98
C LEU A 61 -9.84 4.82 -9.35
N GLN A 62 -9.71 6.06 -9.83
CA GLN A 62 -10.84 6.78 -10.42
C GLN A 62 -11.30 6.13 -11.73
N ARG A 63 -10.38 5.64 -12.57
CA ARG A 63 -10.72 4.99 -13.84
C ARG A 63 -11.15 3.54 -13.68
N PHE A 64 -10.52 2.82 -12.76
CA PHE A 64 -10.80 1.42 -12.43
C PHE A 64 -11.14 1.34 -10.94
N PRO A 65 -12.38 1.67 -10.53
CA PRO A 65 -12.77 1.66 -9.12
C PRO A 65 -12.76 0.26 -8.49
N THR A 66 -13.04 -0.77 -9.28
CA THR A 66 -13.07 -2.16 -8.86
C THR A 66 -12.14 -3.04 -9.69
N ILE A 67 -11.80 -4.22 -9.16
CA ILE A 67 -11.05 -5.24 -9.90
C ILE A 67 -11.77 -5.70 -11.18
N VAL A 68 -13.10 -5.63 -11.21
CA VAL A 68 -13.90 -5.98 -12.39
C VAL A 68 -13.73 -4.95 -13.49
N ASP A 69 -13.73 -3.66 -13.14
CA ASP A 69 -13.48 -2.56 -14.09
C ASP A 69 -12.09 -2.67 -14.71
N LEU A 70 -11.08 -3.04 -13.90
CA LEU A 70 -9.73 -3.30 -14.39
C LEU A 70 -9.68 -4.53 -15.30
N ALA A 71 -10.38 -5.62 -14.93
CA ALA A 71 -10.37 -6.86 -15.71
C ALA A 71 -11.05 -6.72 -17.09
N GLN A 72 -11.92 -5.73 -17.25
CA GLN A 72 -12.59 -5.42 -18.52
C GLN A 72 -11.86 -4.36 -19.36
N ALA A 73 -10.79 -3.77 -18.82
CA ALA A 73 -10.06 -2.71 -19.50
C ALA A 73 -9.15 -3.26 -20.61
N GLU A 74 -8.96 -2.46 -21.65
CA GLU A 74 -7.94 -2.72 -22.67
C GLU A 74 -6.54 -2.54 -22.07
N GLU A 75 -5.62 -3.45 -22.39
CA GLU A 75 -4.25 -3.44 -21.83
C GLU A 75 -3.54 -2.10 -22.08
N GLU A 76 -3.71 -1.51 -23.27
CA GLU A 76 -3.11 -0.22 -23.62
C GLU A 76 -3.61 0.92 -22.71
N GLU A 77 -4.88 0.87 -22.28
CA GLU A 77 -5.43 1.87 -21.36
C GLU A 77 -4.81 1.71 -19.96
N VAL A 78 -4.68 0.47 -19.50
CA VAL A 78 -4.05 0.15 -18.21
C VAL A 78 -2.62 0.67 -18.18
N LEU A 79 -1.82 0.33 -19.19
CA LEU A 79 -0.40 0.75 -19.27
C LEU A 79 -0.24 2.27 -19.30
N ARG A 80 -1.11 2.99 -20.02
CA ARG A 80 -1.10 4.46 -20.10
C ARG A 80 -1.37 5.13 -18.75
N LEU A 81 -2.21 4.53 -17.90
CA LEU A 81 -2.51 5.07 -16.57
C LEU A 81 -1.50 4.60 -15.51
N TRP A 82 -0.73 3.54 -15.79
CA TRP A 82 0.24 2.95 -14.87
C TRP A 82 1.59 3.70 -14.83
N SER A 83 1.97 4.44 -15.89
CA SER A 83 3.28 5.11 -16.04
C SER A 83 3.19 6.58 -16.38
#